data_AF-A0A2G9RAE3-F1
#
_entry.id   AF-A0A2G9RAE3-F1
#
_cell.length_a   1.000
_cell.length_b   1.000
_cell.length_c   1.000
_cell.angle_alpha   90.00
_cell.angle_beta   90.00
_cell.angle_gamma   90.00
#
_symmetry.space_group_name_H-M   'P 1'
#
loop_
_entity.id
_entity.type
_entity.pdbx_description
1 polymer ?
#
loop_
_entity_poly.entity_id
_entity_poly.type
_entity_poly.pdbx_seq_one_letter_code
_entity_poly.pdbx_strand_id
1 'polypeptide(L)'
;MPFIFTRALTFVYPFGATLNVMKPAVAVLSTGSICFPLNRPIMAFYQSKEHGGKLAVVGSCHMFNDQYLDKEENGKILDVLMQWLTTNDIQLNQIDAEAPEVSVEGVE
;
A
#
# COMPACT_ATOMS: atom_id res chain seq x y z
N MET A 1 4.86 -20.09 -26.79
CA MET A 1 4.84 -20.17 -25.32
C MET A 1 4.31 -18.83 -24.83
N PRO A 2 3.04 -18.70 -24.43
CA PRO A 2 2.55 -17.41 -23.98
C PRO A 2 3.12 -17.17 -22.58
N PHE A 3 3.90 -16.12 -22.43
CA PHE A 3 4.22 -15.56 -21.12
C PHE A 3 2.88 -15.11 -20.52
N ILE A 4 2.46 -15.79 -19.46
CA ILE A 4 1.39 -15.30 -18.59
C ILE A 4 1.94 -14.03 -17.94
N PHE A 5 1.63 -12.87 -18.50
CA PHE A 5 1.71 -11.62 -17.76
C PHE A 5 0.63 -11.72 -16.68
N THR A 6 1.01 -12.15 -15.48
CA THR A 6 0.27 -11.78 -14.28
C THR A 6 0.12 -10.25 -14.35
N ARG A 7 -1.10 -9.71 -14.37
CA ARG A 7 -1.34 -8.25 -14.39
C ARG A 7 -0.91 -7.66 -13.04
N ALA A 8 0.39 -7.56 -12.81
CA ALA A 8 0.99 -7.00 -11.62
C ALA A 8 1.07 -5.48 -11.73
N LEU A 9 0.70 -4.77 -10.67
CA LEU A 9 0.84 -3.33 -10.57
C LEU A 9 2.31 -2.98 -10.38
N THR A 10 2.89 -2.20 -11.28
CA THR A 10 4.31 -1.77 -11.22
C THR A 10 4.39 -0.29 -10.86
N PHE A 11 5.20 0.05 -9.86
CA PHE A 11 5.30 1.42 -9.36
C PHE A 11 6.72 1.74 -8.87
N VAL A 12 7.03 3.02 -8.77
CA VAL A 12 8.34 3.51 -8.30
C VAL A 12 8.19 4.04 -6.88
N TYR A 13 9.06 3.57 -5.98
CA TYR A 13 9.08 3.95 -4.55
C TYR A 13 10.39 4.66 -4.18
N PRO A 14 10.52 5.97 -4.48
CA PRO A 14 11.76 6.70 -4.29
C PRO A 14 11.94 7.16 -2.83
N PHE A 15 13.14 7.03 -2.28
CA PHE A 15 13.57 7.58 -0.98
C PHE A 15 12.57 7.38 0.18
N GLY A 16 11.86 6.26 0.18
CA GLY A 16 10.83 5.96 1.16
C GLY A 16 11.32 5.13 2.33
N ALA A 17 10.57 5.21 3.44
CA ALA A 17 10.75 4.35 4.60
C ALA A 17 9.77 3.17 4.57
N THR A 18 10.06 2.09 5.29
CA THR A 18 9.07 1.03 5.56
C THR A 18 8.23 1.37 6.77
N LEU A 19 7.06 0.74 6.88
CA LEU A 19 6.13 0.90 8.00
C LEU A 19 6.08 -0.39 8.83
N ASN A 20 5.96 -0.22 10.15
CA ASN A 20 5.53 -1.29 11.04
C ASN A 20 4.01 -1.15 11.20
N VAL A 21 3.27 -2.18 10.78
CA VAL A 21 1.81 -2.16 10.75
C VAL A 21 1.30 -3.24 11.67
N MET A 22 0.40 -2.88 12.56
CA MET A 22 -0.27 -3.81 13.46
C MET A 22 -1.77 -3.53 13.48
N LYS A 23 -2.56 -4.53 13.84
CA LYS A 23 -4.01 -4.37 14.02
C LYS A 23 -4.27 -3.22 15.00
N PRO A 24 -5.24 -2.33 14.71
CA PRO A 24 -6.30 -2.46 13.71
C PRO A 24 -5.98 -1.94 12.30
N ALA A 25 -4.74 -1.51 12.01
CA ALA A 25 -4.35 -1.06 10.67
C ALA A 25 -4.00 -2.25 9.75
N VAL A 26 -4.13 -2.02 8.44
CA VAL A 26 -3.92 -3.03 7.39
C VAL A 26 -2.86 -2.54 6.43
N ALA A 27 -1.86 -3.38 6.14
CA ALA A 27 -0.87 -3.11 5.12
C ALA A 27 -1.47 -3.36 3.72
N VAL A 28 -1.31 -2.40 2.81
CA VAL A 28 -1.91 -2.43 1.45
C VAL A 28 -0.87 -2.47 0.34
N LEU A 29 0.34 -1.94 0.56
CA LEU A 29 1.47 -2.09 -0.35
C LEU A 29 2.71 -2.52 0.43
N SER A 30 3.59 -3.28 -0.24
CA SER A 30 4.88 -3.70 0.28
C SER A 30 6.02 -3.37 -0.68
N THR A 31 7.26 -3.48 -0.19
CA THR A 31 8.47 -3.37 -1.01
C THR A 31 8.59 -4.47 -2.09
N GLY A 32 7.82 -5.56 -1.96
CA GLY A 32 7.88 -6.70 -2.87
C GLY A 32 9.14 -7.56 -2.71
N SER A 33 9.32 -8.48 -3.67
CA SER A 33 10.35 -9.54 -3.62
C SER A 33 11.71 -9.15 -4.21
N ILE A 34 11.83 -7.95 -4.79
CA ILE A 34 13.04 -7.47 -5.47
C ILE A 34 13.67 -6.24 -4.82
N CYS A 35 13.16 -5.80 -3.68
CA CYS A 35 13.63 -4.62 -2.95
C CYS A 35 14.07 -5.00 -1.54
N PHE A 36 15.10 -4.34 -1.02
CA PHE A 36 15.53 -4.52 0.37
C PHE A 36 15.07 -3.34 1.24
N PRO A 37 14.50 -3.59 2.42
CA PRO A 37 14.16 -4.91 2.99
C PRO A 37 12.97 -5.58 2.25
N LEU A 38 13.00 -6.91 2.14
CA LEU A 38 12.03 -7.68 1.35
C LEU A 38 10.65 -7.72 2.01
N ASN A 39 9.61 -7.63 1.19
CA ASN A 39 8.20 -7.77 1.57
C ASN A 39 7.75 -6.91 2.76
N ARG A 40 8.38 -5.76 3.01
CA ARG A 40 8.00 -4.87 4.12
C ARG A 40 6.87 -3.92 3.75
N PRO A 41 5.91 -3.64 4.65
CA PRO A 41 4.86 -2.66 4.38
C PRO A 41 5.43 -1.28 4.05
N ILE A 42 4.84 -0.61 3.06
CA ILE A 42 5.18 0.77 2.66
C ILE A 42 3.96 1.69 2.60
N MET A 43 2.76 1.11 2.58
CA MET A 43 1.49 1.81 2.70
C MET A 43 0.56 1.03 3.61
N ALA A 44 -0.16 1.74 4.48
CA ALA A 44 -1.11 1.15 5.42
C ALA A 44 -2.37 2.01 5.56
N PHE A 45 -3.52 1.35 5.70
CA PHE A 45 -4.82 1.99 5.89
C PHE A 45 -5.41 1.62 7.25
N TYR A 46 -6.18 2.55 7.80
CA TYR A 46 -6.99 2.35 9.00
C TYR A 46 -8.33 3.06 8.84
N GLN A 47 -9.41 2.35 9.15
CA GLN A 47 -10.75 2.93 9.22
C GLN A 47 -11.33 2.71 10.61
N SER A 48 -11.75 3.80 11.25
CA SER A 48 -12.42 3.75 12.55
C SER A 48 -13.78 3.09 12.40
N LYS A 49 -14.02 2.04 13.19
CA LYS A 49 -15.32 1.36 13.25
C LYS A 49 -16.40 2.21 13.91
N GLU A 50 -16.00 3.11 14.81
CA GLU A 50 -16.94 3.91 15.62
C GLU A 50 -17.35 5.20 14.92
N HIS A 51 -16.39 5.90 14.32
CA HIS A 51 -16.63 7.23 13.73
C HIS A 51 -16.55 7.25 12.20
N GLY A 52 -16.18 6.14 11.56
CA GLY A 52 -16.03 6.03 10.11
C GLY A 52 -14.82 6.79 9.52
N GLY A 53 -14.06 7.50 10.35
CA GLY A 53 -12.86 8.24 9.94
C GLY A 53 -11.80 7.33 9.34
N LYS A 54 -11.09 7.84 8.33
CA LYS A 54 -10.08 7.09 7.57
C LYS A 54 -8.70 7.72 7.73
N LEU A 55 -7.69 6.88 7.85
CA LEU A 55 -6.28 7.24 7.89
C LEU A 55 -5.52 6.38 6.90
N ALA A 56 -4.71 7.02 6.07
CA ALA A 56 -3.75 6.35 5.21
C ALA A 56 -2.35 6.88 5.50
N VAL A 57 -1.37 5.98 5.52
CA VAL A 57 0.04 6.30 5.72
C VAL A 57 0.82 5.74 4.54
N VAL A 58 1.70 6.56 3.96
CA VAL A 58 2.61 6.19 2.88
C VAL A 58 4.03 6.56 3.30
N GLY A 59 4.97 5.63 3.21
CA GLY A 59 6.35 5.86 3.66
C GLY A 59 7.21 6.70 2.71
N SER A 60 6.70 7.10 1.54
CA SER A 60 7.37 8.02 0.61
C SER A 60 6.40 9.09 0.13
N CYS A 61 6.71 10.35 0.43
CA CYS A 61 6.03 11.50 -0.19
C CYS A 61 6.50 11.73 -1.63
N HIS A 62 7.75 11.38 -1.94
CA HIS A 62 8.34 11.57 -3.27
C HIS A 62 7.63 10.76 -4.34
N MET A 63 7.02 9.63 -3.97
CA MET A 63 6.21 8.80 -4.88
C MET A 63 5.13 9.58 -5.64
N PHE A 64 4.61 10.67 -5.05
CA PHE A 64 3.53 11.48 -5.63
C PHE A 64 3.96 12.88 -6.05
N ASN A 65 5.27 13.15 -6.18
CA ASN A 65 5.74 14.42 -6.73
C ASN A 65 5.79 14.39 -8.26
N ASP A 66 5.95 15.56 -8.88
CA ASP A 66 5.98 15.72 -10.35
C ASP A 66 7.02 14.84 -11.05
N GLN A 67 8.12 14.49 -10.38
CA GLN A 67 9.18 13.66 -10.97
C GLN A 67 8.77 12.19 -11.10
N TYR A 68 7.92 11.70 -10.19
CA TYR A 68 7.61 10.28 -10.06
C TYR A 68 6.13 9.94 -10.27
N LEU A 69 5.21 10.92 -10.23
CA LEU A 69 3.77 10.67 -10.36
C LEU A 69 3.41 10.01 -11.71
N ASP A 70 4.01 10.48 -12.80
CA ASP A 70 3.80 9.97 -14.15
C ASP A 70 4.70 8.78 -14.50
N LYS A 71 5.43 8.22 -13.52
CA LYS A 71 6.29 7.05 -13.72
C LYS A 71 5.53 5.77 -13.39
N GLU A 72 5.62 4.80 -14.29
CA GLU A 72 4.95 3.52 -14.18
C GLU A 72 3.46 3.70 -13.87
N GLU A 73 2.94 3.11 -12.78
CA GLU A 73 1.55 3.24 -12.37
C GLU A 73 1.36 4.01 -11.06
N ASN A 74 2.31 4.90 -10.69
CA ASN A 74 2.21 5.72 -9.47
C ASN A 74 0.91 6.55 -9.40
N GLY A 75 0.48 7.13 -10.53
CA GLY A 75 -0.79 7.84 -10.62
C GLY A 75 -2.01 7.00 -10.21
N LYS A 76 -2.05 5.72 -10.61
CA LYS A 76 -3.16 4.81 -10.23
C LYS A 76 -3.20 4.56 -8.73
N ILE A 77 -2.03 4.50 -8.07
CA ILE A 77 -1.93 4.34 -6.62
C ILE A 77 -2.48 5.58 -5.92
N LEU A 78 -2.17 6.77 -6.42
CA LEU A 78 -2.72 8.02 -5.90
C LEU A 78 -4.25 8.07 -6.08
N ASP A 79 -4.76 7.67 -7.25
CA ASP A 79 -6.20 7.63 -7.52
C ASP A 79 -6.92 6.70 -6.53
N VAL A 80 -6.40 5.49 -6.30
CA VAL A 80 -6.97 4.53 -5.34
C VAL A 80 -6.88 5.06 -3.91
N LEU A 81 -5.76 5.68 -3.53
CA LEU A 81 -5.57 6.29 -2.21
C LEU A 81 -6.61 7.38 -1.96
N MET A 82 -6.76 8.30 -2.92
CA MET A 82 -7.71 9.41 -2.81
C MET A 82 -9.15 8.91 -2.82
N GLN A 83 -9.49 8.00 -3.74
CA GLN A 83 -10.81 7.40 -3.79
C GLN A 83 -11.16 6.67 -2.48
N TRP A 84 -10.22 5.94 -1.88
CA TRP A 84 -10.44 5.28 -0.60
C TRP A 84 -10.65 6.28 0.54
N LEU A 85 -9.91 7.41 0.56
CA LEU A 85 -10.06 8.45 1.58
C LEU A 85 -11.38 9.23 1.43
N THR A 86 -11.84 9.52 0.22
CA THR A 86 -12.96 10.43 -0.04
C THR A 86 -14.30 9.74 -0.26
N THR A 87 -14.30 8.45 -0.60
CA THR A 87 -15.53 7.68 -0.88
C THR A 87 -15.65 6.47 0.06
N ASN A 88 -16.82 5.82 0.10
CA ASN A 88 -17.00 4.56 0.82
C ASN A 88 -17.07 3.34 -0.11
N ASP A 89 -16.69 3.53 -1.37
CA ASP A 89 -16.90 2.54 -2.43
C ASP A 89 -15.82 1.44 -2.41
N ILE A 90 -14.63 1.78 -1.90
CA ILE A 90 -13.53 0.84 -1.75
C ILE A 90 -13.59 0.24 -0.34
N GLN A 91 -14.00 -1.02 -0.26
CA GLN A 91 -13.91 -1.84 0.94
C GLN A 91 -12.65 -2.69 0.87
N LEU A 92 -11.84 -2.65 1.93
CA LEU A 92 -10.68 -3.53 2.06
C LEU A 92 -11.15 -4.98 2.11
N ASN A 93 -10.51 -5.83 1.31
CA ASN A 93 -10.79 -7.26 1.33
C ASN A 93 -10.47 -7.82 2.72
N GLN A 94 -11.45 -8.43 3.37
CA GLN A 94 -11.33 -8.88 4.76
C GLN A 94 -10.26 -9.97 4.93
N ILE A 95 -10.05 -10.79 3.90
CA ILE A 95 -9.06 -11.88 3.90
C ILE A 95 -7.64 -11.29 3.92
N ASP A 96 -7.36 -10.36 3.00
CA ASP A 96 -6.05 -9.69 2.91
C ASP A 96 -5.78 -8.77 4.11
N ALA A 97 -6.85 -8.23 4.70
CA ALA A 97 -6.77 -7.44 5.93
C ALA A 97 -6.44 -8.27 7.17
N GLU A 98 -6.85 -9.54 7.21
CA GLU A 98 -6.57 -10.43 8.34
C GLU A 98 -5.20 -11.08 8.27
N ALA A 99 -4.71 -11.39 7.05
CA ALA A 99 -3.41 -12.00 6.80
C ALA A 99 -2.72 -11.36 5.57
N PRO A 100 -2.17 -10.15 5.70
CA PRO A 100 -1.46 -9.53 4.60
C PRO A 100 -0.17 -10.32 4.30
N GLU A 101 0.11 -10.60 3.02
CA GLU A 101 1.32 -11.30 2.56
C GLU A 101 2.57 -10.41 2.63
N VAL A 102 2.84 -9.85 3.81
CA VAL A 102 3.93 -8.91 4.07
C VAL A 102 4.65 -9.30 5.35
N SER A 103 5.96 -9.09 5.38
CA SER A 103 6.80 -9.29 6.55
C SER A 103 6.50 -8.20 7.59
N VAL A 104 5.51 -8.42 8.44
CA VAL A 104 5.28 -7.59 9.63
C VAL A 104 6.18 -8.10 10.75
N GLU A 105 7.17 -7.29 11.16
CA GLU A 105 7.87 -7.53 12.42
C GLU A 105 6.93 -7.18 13.57
N GLY A 106 6.32 -8.21 14.14
CA GLY A 106 5.68 -8.19 15.45
C GLY A 106 6.56 -8.97 16.42
N VAL A 107 7.07 -8.25 17.41
CA VAL A 107 7.73 -8.73 18.64
C VAL A 107 6.79 -9.74 19.33
N GLU A 108 7.35 -10.88 19.78
CA GLU A 108 6.68 -11.77 20.76
C GLU A 108 6.23 -11.01 22.01
#